data_AF-A0A2K1P1D0-F1
#
_entry.id   AF-A0A2K1P1D0-F1
#
_cell.length_a   1.000
_cell.length_b   1.000
_cell.length_c   1.000
_cell.angle_alpha   90.00
_cell.angle_beta   90.00
_cell.angle_gamma   90.00
#
_symmetry.space_group_name_H-M   'P 1'
#
loop_
_entity.id
_entity.type
_entity.pdbx_description
1 polymer ?
#
loop_
_entity_poly.entity_id
_entity_poly.type
_entity_poly.pdbx_seq_one_letter_code
_entity_poly.pdbx_strand_id
1 'polypeptide(L)'
;MVNRREIYGPLEERTVENYQVQYLARRYDFGKESRIATMLVKRINEEITKAEKAVGISRVKPFEMYLKKGKKQITLPLFKPSYLEPIYEGETFNDCRRLIEKEIMEKTEEIDVAVSKEEMMRIINPWSYAKRSGPTTYTEGLKKQPNNFDETDSKRWDEFIRKINPKQPKERMETPDISAPERVNQRLIKMVSEETGLGKNVSKHLVEDVILLRNLCCPRTESLKSGEMVLLVTHVRAYLSQEVATRFRRLAPVVITVLTQEEMKRIPTNVPEALNLLKKRIIRVCFEAYKQNGLLTMMELQWIFQISSTRISELIRTFQNEHNIVVPTPGTILDAGRSMTHKDIIVRLHLEGYSVKEIARITHHSPKAVDNYVGTFESVLILYLYNIPTHLMARSLEKGVTLIKEYLKLIEEYYRDKTEIRKYLIAQGVRF
;
A
#
# COMPACT_ATOMS: atom_id res chain seq x y z
N MET A 1 -17.27 -16.30 -12.30
CA MET A 1 -16.85 -16.62 -10.92
C MET A 1 -15.53 -15.90 -10.68
N VAL A 2 -15.42 -15.04 -9.67
CA VAL A 2 -14.17 -14.31 -9.39
C VAL A 2 -13.13 -15.31 -8.90
N ASN A 3 -11.99 -15.43 -9.57
CA ASN A 3 -10.91 -16.31 -9.13
C ASN A 3 -10.25 -15.70 -7.88
N ARG A 4 -10.64 -16.18 -6.70
CA ARG A 4 -10.16 -15.64 -5.41
C ARG A 4 -8.64 -15.81 -5.24
N ARG A 5 -8.06 -16.88 -5.80
CA ARG A 5 -6.59 -17.09 -5.81
C ARG A 5 -5.87 -16.03 -6.65
N GLU A 6 -6.47 -15.56 -7.73
CA GLU A 6 -5.89 -14.47 -8.53
C GLU A 6 -5.88 -13.14 -7.75
N ILE A 7 -6.89 -12.90 -6.91
CA ILE A 7 -6.99 -11.68 -6.10
C ILE A 7 -6.03 -11.71 -4.90
N TYR A 8 -5.99 -12.82 -4.15
CA TYR A 8 -5.27 -12.89 -2.88
C TYR A 8 -3.88 -13.55 -2.98
N GLY A 9 -3.63 -14.37 -3.99
CA GLY A 9 -2.32 -14.99 -4.24
C GLY A 9 -1.15 -13.98 -4.26
N PRO A 10 -1.30 -12.77 -4.82
CA PRO A 10 -0.29 -11.71 -4.71
C PRO A 10 0.18 -11.37 -3.28
N LEU A 11 -0.63 -11.61 -2.24
CA LEU A 11 -0.22 -11.40 -0.84
C LEU A 11 0.76 -12.50 -0.37
N GLU A 12 0.53 -13.74 -0.80
CA GLU A 12 1.39 -14.88 -0.45
C GLU A 12 2.77 -14.78 -1.13
N GLU A 13 2.86 -14.07 -2.25
CA GLU A 13 4.11 -13.86 -2.99
C GLU A 13 5.00 -12.74 -2.39
N ARG A 14 4.47 -11.93 -1.46
CA ARG A 14 5.19 -10.81 -0.81
C ARG A 14 5.98 -11.28 0.40
N THR A 15 6.79 -12.31 0.24
CA THR A 15 7.68 -12.82 1.28
C THR A 15 9.04 -12.12 1.26
N VAL A 16 9.71 -12.13 2.41
CA VAL A 16 11.09 -11.63 2.55
C VAL A 16 12.03 -12.42 1.64
N GLU A 17 11.84 -13.74 1.60
CA GLU A 17 12.61 -14.66 0.76
C GLU A 17 12.45 -14.33 -0.72
N ASN A 18 11.21 -14.13 -1.19
CA ASN A 18 10.98 -13.77 -2.58
C ASN A 18 11.61 -12.41 -2.91
N TYR A 19 11.49 -11.42 -2.01
CA TYR A 19 12.15 -10.13 -2.19
C TYR A 19 13.67 -10.24 -2.29
N GLN A 20 14.30 -11.05 -1.45
CA GLN A 20 15.74 -11.32 -1.50
C GLN A 20 16.13 -12.04 -2.80
N VAL A 21 15.38 -13.07 -3.21
CA VAL A 21 15.63 -13.79 -4.48
C VAL A 21 15.54 -12.85 -5.68
N GLN A 22 14.51 -12.01 -5.74
CA GLN A 22 14.36 -11.04 -6.84
C GLN A 22 15.40 -9.92 -6.79
N TYR A 23 15.97 -9.61 -5.62
CA TYR A 23 17.13 -8.73 -5.54
C TYR A 23 18.39 -9.41 -6.10
N LEU A 24 18.63 -10.66 -5.71
CA LEU A 24 19.76 -11.44 -6.23
C LEU A 24 19.69 -11.62 -7.74
N ALA A 25 18.50 -11.89 -8.29
CA ALA A 25 18.29 -12.01 -9.73
C ALA A 25 18.61 -10.73 -10.52
N ARG A 26 18.48 -9.55 -9.91
CA ARG A 26 18.78 -8.26 -10.56
C ARG A 26 20.23 -7.82 -10.42
N ARG A 27 20.97 -8.37 -9.45
CA ARG A 27 22.30 -7.85 -9.06
C ARG A 27 23.45 -8.86 -9.21
N TYR A 28 23.15 -10.16 -9.19
CA TYR A 28 24.13 -11.24 -9.20
C TYR A 28 23.86 -12.26 -10.30
N ASP A 29 23.17 -11.85 -11.38
CA ASP A 29 22.89 -12.64 -12.59
C ASP A 29 22.17 -13.99 -12.36
N PHE A 30 21.49 -14.17 -11.23
CA PHE A 30 20.60 -15.30 -11.04
C PHE A 30 19.35 -15.17 -11.93
N GLY A 31 18.84 -16.30 -12.43
CA GLY A 31 17.51 -16.33 -13.04
C GLY A 31 16.42 -15.94 -12.03
N LYS A 32 15.33 -15.31 -12.50
CA LYS A 32 14.20 -14.87 -11.65
C LYS A 32 13.52 -16.00 -10.86
N GLU A 33 13.66 -17.23 -11.34
CA GLU A 33 13.14 -18.46 -10.71
C GLU A 33 14.28 -19.39 -10.23
N SER A 34 15.46 -18.84 -9.97
CA SER A 34 16.63 -19.61 -9.55
C SER A 34 16.36 -20.39 -8.26
N ARG A 35 16.43 -21.71 -8.37
CA ARG A 35 16.35 -22.63 -7.22
C ARG A 35 17.57 -22.48 -6.31
N ILE A 36 18.74 -22.21 -6.88
CA ILE A 36 19.97 -21.94 -6.13
C ILE A 36 19.80 -20.68 -5.29
N ALA A 37 19.34 -19.57 -5.88
CA ALA A 37 19.10 -18.34 -5.13
C ALA A 37 18.09 -18.54 -3.99
N THR A 38 17.00 -19.26 -4.27
CA THR A 38 15.99 -19.62 -3.27
C THR A 38 16.59 -20.42 -2.10
N MET A 39 17.40 -21.44 -2.41
CA MET A 39 18.08 -22.26 -1.40
C MET A 39 19.04 -21.44 -0.55
N LEU A 40 19.88 -20.61 -1.19
CA LEU A 40 20.86 -19.77 -0.49
C LEU A 40 20.17 -18.78 0.45
N VAL A 41 19.15 -18.07 -0.04
CA VAL A 41 18.36 -17.12 0.77
C VAL A 41 17.75 -17.81 1.98
N LYS A 42 17.10 -18.96 1.78
CA LYS A 42 16.50 -19.74 2.88
C LYS A 42 17.54 -20.12 3.92
N ARG A 43 18.69 -20.64 3.46
CA ARG A 43 19.76 -21.09 4.36
C ARG A 43 20.42 -19.95 5.13
N ILE A 44 20.67 -18.82 4.47
CA ILE A 44 21.18 -17.60 5.12
C ILE A 44 20.19 -17.13 6.18
N ASN A 45 18.90 -16.98 5.84
CA ASN A 45 17.87 -16.54 6.78
C ASN A 45 17.74 -17.47 8.01
N GLU A 46 17.81 -18.79 7.82
CA GLU A 46 17.79 -19.78 8.89
C GLU A 46 18.98 -19.64 9.84
N GLU A 47 20.21 -19.53 9.31
CA GLU A 47 21.41 -19.42 10.13
C GLU A 47 21.47 -18.09 10.89
N ILE A 48 21.02 -16.99 10.27
CA ILE A 48 20.91 -15.69 10.95
C ILE A 48 19.86 -15.73 12.05
N THR A 49 18.70 -16.35 11.79
CA THR A 49 17.65 -16.48 12.80
C THR A 49 18.14 -17.29 14.01
N LYS A 50 18.91 -18.37 13.79
CA LYS A 50 19.54 -19.14 14.88
C LYS A 50 20.55 -18.29 15.66
N ALA A 51 21.40 -17.54 14.96
CA ALA A 51 22.40 -16.68 15.58
C ALA A 51 21.76 -15.56 16.43
N GLU A 52 20.71 -14.92 15.92
CA GLU A 52 19.95 -13.88 16.63
C GLU A 52 19.24 -14.43 17.86
N LYS A 53 18.64 -15.62 17.75
CA LYS A 53 18.01 -16.29 18.89
C LYS A 53 19.00 -16.57 20.02
N ALA A 54 20.23 -16.94 19.69
CA ALA A 54 21.27 -17.21 20.69
C ALA A 54 21.70 -15.97 21.50
N VAL A 55 21.51 -14.76 20.94
CA VAL A 55 21.83 -13.48 21.60
C VAL A 55 20.59 -12.70 22.05
N GLY A 56 19.40 -13.32 21.98
CA GLY A 56 18.15 -12.73 22.45
C GLY A 56 17.58 -11.62 21.57
N ILE A 57 18.02 -11.49 20.31
CA ILE A 57 17.47 -10.50 19.37
C ILE A 57 16.08 -10.95 18.90
N SER A 58 15.09 -10.08 19.08
CA SER A 58 13.72 -10.27 18.59
C SER A 58 13.39 -9.30 17.46
N ARG A 59 12.73 -9.80 16.42
CA ARG A 59 12.37 -9.06 15.21
C ARG A 59 10.90 -9.24 14.88
N VAL A 60 10.33 -8.23 14.25
CA VAL A 60 8.93 -8.19 13.82
C VAL A 60 8.87 -8.48 12.32
N LYS A 61 8.07 -9.46 11.91
CA LYS A 61 7.95 -9.86 10.51
C LYS A 61 6.94 -8.98 9.75
N PRO A 62 6.95 -8.99 8.41
CA PRO A 62 5.90 -8.36 7.63
C PRO A 62 4.50 -8.82 8.07
N PHE A 63 3.54 -7.89 8.13
CA PHE A 63 2.18 -8.05 8.65
C PHE A 63 2.03 -8.34 10.15
N GLU A 64 3.12 -8.32 10.92
CA GLU A 64 3.03 -8.31 12.37
C GLU A 64 2.99 -6.86 12.88
N MET A 65 1.95 -6.53 13.64
CA MET A 65 1.87 -5.27 14.37
C MET A 65 2.57 -5.42 15.70
N TYR A 66 3.52 -4.54 15.97
CA TYR A 66 4.24 -4.50 17.23
C TYR A 66 3.45 -3.72 18.29
N LEU A 67 3.30 -4.29 19.48
CA LEU A 67 2.72 -3.63 20.64
C LEU A 67 3.65 -3.74 21.84
N LYS A 68 3.70 -2.67 22.63
CA LYS A 68 4.41 -2.62 23.91
C LYS A 68 3.44 -2.22 25.00
N LYS A 69 3.16 -3.14 25.94
CA LYS A 69 2.31 -2.90 27.11
C LYS A 69 3.14 -3.05 28.37
N GLY A 70 3.50 -1.93 28.99
CA GLY A 70 4.46 -1.91 30.10
C GLY A 70 5.84 -2.44 29.66
N LYS A 71 6.32 -3.49 30.34
CA LYS A 71 7.57 -4.19 29.98
C LYS A 71 7.38 -5.32 28.96
N LYS A 72 6.13 -5.71 28.67
CA LYS A 72 5.82 -6.83 27.77
C LYS A 72 5.78 -6.35 26.32
N GLN A 73 6.40 -7.13 25.44
CA GLN A 73 6.44 -6.93 24.01
C GLN A 73 5.59 -7.99 23.33
N ILE A 74 4.70 -7.58 22.43
CA ILE A 74 3.74 -8.47 21.77
C ILE A 74 3.78 -8.17 20.27
N THR A 75 3.75 -9.21 19.45
CA THR A 75 3.63 -9.11 17.99
C THR A 75 2.32 -9.74 17.56
N LEU A 76 1.45 -8.96 16.93
CA LEU A 76 0.13 -9.38 16.47
C LEU A 76 0.15 -9.66 14.96
N PRO A 77 0.10 -10.94 14.52
CA PRO A 77 0.07 -11.25 13.10
C PRO A 77 -1.32 -10.96 12.52
N LEU A 78 -1.46 -9.87 11.76
CA LEU A 78 -2.73 -9.51 11.12
C LEU A 78 -2.93 -10.20 9.76
N PHE A 79 -1.89 -10.84 9.23
CA PHE A 79 -1.96 -11.69 8.05
C PHE A 79 -0.92 -12.81 8.12
N LYS A 80 -1.34 -13.99 7.65
CA LYS A 80 -0.51 -15.13 7.30
C LYS A 80 -1.14 -15.85 6.12
N PRO A 81 -0.36 -16.57 5.28
CA PRO A 81 -0.91 -17.34 4.18
C PRO A 81 -2.05 -18.30 4.59
N SER A 82 -1.92 -18.97 5.74
CA SER A 82 -2.96 -19.88 6.26
C SER A 82 -4.30 -19.19 6.54
N TYR A 83 -4.30 -17.87 6.81
CA TYR A 83 -5.56 -17.15 7.03
C TYR A 83 -6.40 -17.02 5.76
N LEU A 84 -5.85 -17.34 4.57
CA LEU A 84 -6.57 -17.32 3.30
C LEU A 84 -7.37 -18.60 3.03
N GLU A 85 -7.14 -19.68 3.79
CA GLU A 85 -7.82 -20.97 3.60
C GLU A 85 -9.36 -20.82 3.50
N PRO A 86 -10.05 -20.10 4.41
CA PRO A 86 -11.50 -19.90 4.30
C PRO A 86 -11.92 -19.22 2.98
N ILE A 87 -11.17 -18.20 2.55
CA ILE A 87 -11.45 -17.50 1.28
C ILE A 87 -11.26 -18.45 0.10
N TYR A 88 -10.25 -19.31 0.11
CA TYR A 88 -10.00 -20.27 -0.96
C TYR A 88 -11.04 -21.39 -1.02
N GLU A 89 -11.65 -21.72 0.11
CA GLU A 89 -12.72 -22.73 0.22
C GLU A 89 -14.11 -22.19 -0.11
N GLY A 90 -14.26 -20.88 -0.29
CA GLY A 90 -15.54 -20.27 -0.65
C GLY A 90 -16.18 -19.43 0.47
N GLU A 91 -15.60 -19.43 1.67
CA GLU A 91 -16.08 -18.69 2.83
C GLU A 91 -15.81 -17.19 2.76
N THR A 92 -16.10 -16.45 3.84
CA THR A 92 -16.04 -14.99 3.88
C THR A 92 -14.77 -14.47 4.56
N PHE A 93 -14.44 -13.20 4.35
CA PHE A 93 -13.36 -12.55 5.10
C PHE A 93 -13.62 -12.50 6.62
N ASN A 94 -14.87 -12.64 7.07
CA ASN A 94 -15.17 -12.71 8.49
C ASN A 94 -14.66 -14.03 9.10
N ASP A 95 -14.63 -15.11 8.33
CA ASP A 95 -14.11 -16.41 8.76
C ASP A 95 -12.58 -16.36 8.89
N CYS A 96 -11.90 -15.73 7.94
CA CYS A 96 -10.47 -15.40 8.06
C CYS A 96 -10.18 -14.58 9.32
N ARG A 97 -11.03 -13.59 9.64
CA ARG A 97 -10.87 -12.77 10.85
C ARG A 97 -10.96 -13.59 12.12
N ARG A 98 -11.86 -14.57 12.19
CA ARG A 98 -11.96 -15.46 13.36
C ARG A 98 -10.67 -16.22 13.63
N LEU A 99 -9.94 -16.63 12.57
CA LEU A 99 -8.62 -17.25 12.71
C LEU A 99 -7.58 -16.29 13.31
N ILE A 100 -7.58 -15.04 12.84
CA ILE A 100 -6.71 -13.97 13.39
C ILE A 100 -7.02 -13.72 14.87
N GLU A 101 -8.31 -13.54 15.18
CA GLU A 101 -8.77 -13.29 16.56
C GLU A 101 -8.35 -14.43 17.48
N LYS A 102 -8.53 -15.68 17.05
CA LYS A 102 -8.13 -16.86 17.81
C LYS A 102 -6.62 -16.87 18.09
N GLU A 103 -5.78 -16.73 17.05
CA GLU A 103 -4.33 -16.80 17.24
C GLU A 103 -3.79 -15.64 18.10
N ILE A 104 -4.38 -14.44 17.97
CA ILE A 104 -3.98 -13.30 18.80
C ILE A 104 -4.33 -13.56 20.27
N MET A 105 -5.50 -14.11 20.56
CA MET A 105 -5.88 -14.45 21.93
C MET A 105 -4.92 -15.47 22.54
N GLU A 106 -4.60 -16.55 21.82
CA GLU A 106 -3.62 -17.57 22.22
C GLU A 106 -2.25 -16.93 22.54
N LYS A 107 -1.75 -16.05 21.66
CA LYS A 107 -0.49 -15.32 21.89
C LYS A 107 -0.51 -14.39 23.10
N THR A 108 -1.64 -13.76 23.39
CA THR A 108 -1.75 -12.88 24.57
C THR A 108 -1.79 -13.66 25.87
N GLU A 109 -2.39 -14.85 25.87
CA GLU A 109 -2.41 -15.77 27.01
C GLU A 109 -1.00 -16.32 27.29
N GLU A 110 -0.26 -16.72 26.25
CA GLU A 110 1.13 -17.23 26.38
C GLU A 110 2.10 -16.22 27.03
N ILE A 111 1.92 -14.92 26.77
CA ILE A 111 2.85 -13.87 27.25
C ILE A 111 2.46 -13.41 28.68
N ASP A 112 1.41 -14.00 29.27
CA ASP A 112 0.81 -13.63 30.56
C ASP A 112 0.57 -12.11 30.60
N VAL A 113 -0.13 -11.62 29.57
CA VAL A 113 -0.57 -10.23 29.51
C VAL A 113 -2.05 -10.27 29.82
N ALA A 114 -2.41 -9.85 31.03
CA ALA A 114 -3.80 -9.66 31.44
C ALA A 114 -4.45 -8.55 30.58
N VAL A 115 -4.89 -8.93 29.39
CA VAL A 115 -5.62 -8.06 28.47
C VAL A 115 -6.97 -8.68 28.19
N SER A 116 -8.04 -7.92 28.40
CA SER A 116 -9.36 -8.42 28.07
C SER A 116 -9.47 -8.61 26.56
N LYS A 117 -10.27 -9.60 26.15
CA LYS A 117 -10.62 -9.81 24.74
C LYS A 117 -11.18 -8.52 24.13
N GLU A 118 -11.99 -7.75 24.86
CA GLU A 118 -12.49 -6.47 24.33
C GLU A 118 -11.39 -5.45 24.06
N GLU A 119 -10.40 -5.32 24.95
CA GLU A 119 -9.30 -4.37 24.76
C GLU A 119 -8.49 -4.73 23.51
N MET A 120 -8.16 -6.01 23.33
CA MET A 120 -7.38 -6.47 22.20
C MET A 120 -8.14 -6.32 20.88
N MET A 121 -9.43 -6.61 20.90
CA MET A 121 -10.29 -6.42 19.74
C MET A 121 -10.52 -4.96 19.37
N ARG A 122 -10.50 -4.02 20.33
CA ARG A 122 -10.51 -2.57 20.03
C ARG A 122 -9.26 -2.11 19.28
N ILE A 123 -8.14 -2.80 19.48
CA ILE A 123 -6.88 -2.53 18.78
C ILE A 123 -6.95 -3.12 17.35
N ILE A 124 -7.37 -4.37 17.21
CA ILE A 124 -7.31 -5.11 15.94
C ILE A 124 -8.46 -4.75 15.00
N ASN A 125 -9.67 -4.57 15.55
CA ASN A 125 -10.88 -4.30 14.79
C ASN A 125 -11.77 -3.29 15.53
N PRO A 126 -11.30 -2.04 15.68
CA PRO A 126 -12.07 -0.98 16.35
C PRO A 126 -13.44 -0.76 15.70
N TRP A 127 -13.56 -0.96 14.39
CA TRP A 127 -14.78 -0.71 13.63
C TRP A 127 -15.93 -1.65 13.99
N SER A 128 -15.69 -2.95 14.09
CA SER A 128 -16.75 -3.90 14.49
C SER A 128 -17.25 -3.65 15.90
N TYR A 129 -16.44 -3.03 16.76
CA TYR A 129 -16.84 -2.68 18.13
C TYR A 129 -17.60 -1.36 18.19
N ALA A 130 -17.23 -0.36 17.38
CA ALA A 130 -17.99 0.89 17.29
C ALA A 130 -19.43 0.67 16.81
N LYS A 131 -19.67 -0.31 15.92
CA LYS A 131 -21.02 -0.66 15.46
C LYS A 131 -21.94 -1.24 16.53
N ARG A 132 -21.40 -1.83 17.61
CA ARG A 132 -22.22 -2.42 18.70
C ARG A 132 -22.91 -1.36 19.57
N SER A 133 -22.49 -0.10 19.47
CA SER A 133 -22.96 1.01 20.30
C SER A 133 -23.65 2.13 19.50
N GLY A 134 -23.94 1.91 18.21
CA GLY A 134 -24.57 2.91 17.34
C GLY A 134 -25.76 2.34 16.55
N PRO A 135 -26.51 3.19 15.82
CA PRO A 135 -27.67 2.75 15.06
C PRO A 135 -27.31 1.65 14.04
N THR A 136 -28.17 0.64 13.92
CA THR A 136 -28.02 -0.52 13.03
C THR A 136 -27.90 -0.14 11.54
N THR A 137 -28.45 1.02 11.18
CA THR A 137 -28.41 1.62 9.83
C THR A 137 -27.72 2.98 9.90
N TYR A 138 -26.40 3.00 9.77
CA TYR A 138 -25.69 4.21 9.35
C TYR A 138 -25.58 4.19 7.83
N THR A 139 -26.45 4.94 7.15
CA THR A 139 -26.32 5.23 5.72
C THR A 139 -25.33 6.36 5.55
N GLU A 140 -24.12 6.00 5.14
CA GLU A 140 -23.12 7.00 4.78
C GLU A 140 -23.55 7.78 3.56
N GLY A 141 -23.42 9.10 3.64
CA GLY A 141 -23.38 9.97 2.47
C GLY A 141 -22.07 9.74 1.71
N LEU A 142 -21.91 8.57 1.07
CA LEU A 142 -20.77 8.29 0.22
C LEU A 142 -20.74 9.31 -0.92
N LYS A 143 -19.73 10.17 -0.93
CA LYS A 143 -19.58 11.16 -2.00
C LYS A 143 -19.17 10.47 -3.29
N LYS A 144 -20.07 10.48 -4.28
CA LYS A 144 -19.84 9.86 -5.59
C LYS A 144 -19.06 10.76 -6.55
N GLN A 145 -19.22 12.07 -6.40
CA GLN A 145 -18.55 13.12 -7.19
C GLN A 145 -17.64 13.97 -6.29
N PRO A 146 -16.57 14.56 -6.85
CA PRO A 146 -15.72 15.52 -6.14
C PRO A 146 -16.49 16.76 -5.68
N ASN A 147 -16.13 17.28 -4.52
CA ASN A 147 -16.50 18.62 -4.10
C ASN A 147 -15.80 19.67 -4.97
N ASN A 148 -16.36 20.88 -4.99
CA ASN A 148 -15.62 22.05 -5.39
C ASN A 148 -14.40 22.22 -4.49
N PHE A 149 -13.30 22.69 -5.07
CA PHE A 149 -12.08 22.93 -4.33
C PHE A 149 -12.30 23.96 -3.21
N ASP A 150 -11.85 23.61 -2.00
CA ASP A 150 -11.81 24.49 -0.83
C ASP A 150 -10.35 24.69 -0.40
N GLU A 151 -9.86 25.91 -0.54
CA GLU A 151 -8.46 26.25 -0.23
C GLU A 151 -8.13 26.07 1.27
N THR A 152 -9.09 26.30 2.16
CA THR A 152 -8.89 26.18 3.61
C THR A 152 -8.77 24.72 4.04
N ASP A 153 -9.63 23.87 3.50
CA ASP A 153 -9.59 22.43 3.73
C ASP A 153 -8.33 21.81 3.08
N SER A 154 -7.99 22.21 1.86
CA SER A 154 -6.77 21.79 1.17
C SER A 154 -5.52 22.12 2.00
N LYS A 155 -5.39 23.36 2.52
CA LYS A 155 -4.27 23.76 3.40
C LYS A 155 -4.18 22.90 4.66
N ARG A 156 -5.32 22.59 5.29
CA ARG A 156 -5.37 21.76 6.50
C ARG A 156 -4.84 20.36 6.24
N TRP A 157 -5.25 19.74 5.14
CA TRP A 157 -4.79 18.40 4.79
C TRP A 157 -3.36 18.37 4.27
N ASP A 158 -2.93 19.41 3.55
CA ASP A 158 -1.52 19.59 3.18
C ASP A 158 -0.62 19.65 4.42
N GLU A 159 -1.03 20.39 5.45
CA GLU A 159 -0.29 20.43 6.71
C GLU A 159 -0.26 19.05 7.38
N PHE A 160 -1.39 18.34 7.40
CA PHE A 160 -1.47 16.97 7.92
C PHE A 160 -0.52 16.03 7.17
N ILE A 161 -0.56 16.02 5.84
CA ILE A 161 0.28 15.17 4.99
C ILE A 161 1.76 15.56 5.12
N ARG A 162 2.08 16.84 5.24
CA ARG A 162 3.45 17.32 5.46
C ARG A 162 4.01 16.82 6.79
N LYS A 163 3.20 16.79 7.85
CA LYS A 163 3.59 16.28 9.18
C LYS A 163 3.84 14.76 9.20
N ILE A 164 3.33 14.00 8.23
CA ILE A 164 3.64 12.57 8.10
C ILE A 164 5.12 12.44 7.74
N ASN A 165 5.98 12.09 8.69
CA ASN A 165 7.43 11.95 8.45
C ASN A 165 7.94 10.63 9.02
N PRO A 166 7.66 9.49 8.35
CA PRO A 166 8.11 8.19 8.81
C PRO A 166 9.63 8.09 8.67
N LYS A 167 10.30 7.53 9.69
CA LYS A 167 11.70 7.12 9.57
C LYS A 167 11.82 6.02 8.52
N GLN A 168 12.74 6.18 7.59
CA GLN A 168 12.99 5.17 6.55
C GLN A 168 13.45 3.86 7.21
N PRO A 169 13.14 2.68 6.64
CA PRO A 169 13.58 1.41 7.20
C PRO A 169 15.09 1.34 7.39
N LYS A 170 15.87 1.95 6.49
CA LYS A 170 17.33 2.03 6.60
C LYS A 170 17.81 2.87 7.79
N GLU A 171 17.11 3.95 8.12
CA GLU A 171 17.45 4.84 9.24
C GLU A 171 17.13 4.23 10.61
N ARG A 172 16.41 3.10 10.62
CA ARG A 172 16.07 2.33 11.83
C ARG A 172 17.10 1.26 12.15
N MET A 173 18.04 1.00 11.25
CA MET A 173 19.07 -0.03 11.43
C MET A 173 20.20 0.50 12.30
N GLU A 174 20.73 -0.38 13.13
CA GLU A 174 21.94 -0.15 13.90
C GLU A 174 23.12 -0.93 13.31
N THR A 175 24.35 -0.61 13.70
CA THR A 175 25.56 -1.30 13.22
C THR A 175 25.46 -2.84 13.28
N PRO A 176 24.91 -3.46 14.33
CA PRO A 176 24.79 -4.91 14.40
C PRO A 176 23.72 -5.51 13.46
N ASP A 177 22.96 -4.69 12.72
CA ASP A 177 22.02 -5.15 11.69
C ASP A 177 22.66 -5.34 10.32
N ILE A 178 23.94 -4.98 10.16
CA ILE A 178 24.61 -4.99 8.85
C ILE A 178 25.39 -6.29 8.64
N SER A 179 25.77 -7.00 9.70
CA SER A 179 26.61 -8.21 9.60
C SER A 179 26.21 -9.31 10.59
N ALA A 180 26.43 -10.56 10.19
CA ALA A 180 26.34 -11.72 11.07
C ALA A 180 27.58 -11.84 11.99
N PRO A 181 27.51 -12.61 13.09
CA PRO A 181 28.71 -13.00 13.84
C PRO A 181 29.77 -13.62 12.94
N GLU A 182 31.05 -13.31 13.16
CA GLU A 182 32.16 -13.62 12.25
C GLU A 182 32.20 -15.10 11.82
N ARG A 183 32.04 -16.03 12.77
CA ARG A 183 32.03 -17.47 12.50
C ARG A 183 30.85 -17.89 11.61
N VAL A 184 29.68 -17.28 11.78
CA VAL A 184 28.51 -17.54 10.93
C VAL A 184 28.76 -16.97 9.55
N ASN A 185 29.30 -15.76 9.47
CA ASN A 185 29.59 -15.07 8.22
C ASN A 185 30.58 -15.88 7.36
N GLN A 186 31.73 -16.28 7.92
CA GLN A 186 32.74 -17.07 7.19
C GLN A 186 32.18 -18.38 6.61
N ARG A 187 31.33 -19.07 7.38
CA ARG A 187 30.67 -20.31 6.94
C ARG A 187 29.66 -20.07 5.82
N LEU A 188 28.85 -19.00 5.90
CA LEU A 188 27.92 -18.63 4.83
C LEU A 188 28.65 -18.22 3.55
N ILE A 189 29.73 -17.47 3.66
CA ILE A 189 30.56 -17.07 2.51
C ILE A 189 31.15 -18.29 1.81
N LYS A 190 31.70 -19.24 2.58
CA LYS A 190 32.23 -20.49 2.04
C LYS A 190 31.15 -21.27 1.28
N MET A 191 29.98 -21.47 1.90
CA MET A 191 28.84 -22.15 1.29
C MET A 191 28.39 -21.47 -0.01
N VAL A 192 28.21 -20.14 -0.01
CA VAL A 192 27.79 -19.41 -1.22
C VAL A 192 28.83 -19.59 -2.33
N SER A 193 30.12 -19.50 -2.01
CA SER A 193 31.20 -19.67 -2.99
C SER A 193 31.21 -21.07 -3.59
N GLU A 194 31.03 -22.11 -2.76
CA GLU A 194 30.99 -23.52 -3.20
C GLU A 194 29.77 -23.81 -4.09
N GLU A 195 28.59 -23.30 -3.74
CA GLU A 195 27.33 -23.58 -4.46
C GLU A 195 27.18 -22.79 -5.77
N THR A 196 27.85 -21.63 -5.88
CA THR A 196 27.65 -20.71 -7.01
C THR A 196 28.87 -20.58 -7.92
N GLY A 197 30.06 -21.00 -7.46
CA GLY A 197 31.33 -20.72 -8.13
C GLY A 197 31.75 -19.24 -8.07
N LEU A 198 31.01 -18.39 -7.35
CA LEU A 198 31.35 -16.97 -7.19
C LEU A 198 32.62 -16.81 -6.34
N GLY A 199 33.43 -15.83 -6.72
CA GLY A 199 34.64 -15.47 -5.96
C GLY A 199 34.31 -14.97 -4.54
N LYS A 200 35.25 -15.17 -3.61
CA LYS A 200 35.07 -14.90 -2.17
C LYS A 200 34.47 -13.52 -1.84
N ASN A 201 34.92 -12.47 -2.53
CA ASN A 201 34.43 -11.09 -2.29
C ASN A 201 32.98 -10.92 -2.75
N VAL A 202 32.62 -11.50 -3.90
CA VAL A 202 31.24 -11.45 -4.41
C VAL A 202 30.31 -12.24 -3.49
N SER A 203 30.74 -13.42 -3.05
CA SER A 203 30.02 -14.25 -2.07
C SER A 203 29.81 -13.52 -0.74
N LYS A 204 30.80 -12.76 -0.27
CA LYS A 204 30.67 -11.90 0.91
C LYS A 204 29.60 -10.83 0.71
N HIS A 205 29.66 -10.06 -0.37
CA HIS A 205 28.66 -9.03 -0.64
C HIS A 205 27.26 -9.59 -0.81
N LEU A 206 27.12 -10.77 -1.42
CA LEU A 206 25.83 -11.46 -1.53
C LEU A 206 25.25 -11.76 -0.16
N VAL A 207 26.05 -12.36 0.73
CA VAL A 207 25.61 -12.68 2.11
C VAL A 207 25.21 -11.41 2.87
N GLU A 208 26.03 -10.35 2.79
CA GLU A 208 25.75 -9.07 3.43
C GLU A 208 24.45 -8.43 2.90
N ASP A 209 24.24 -8.43 1.58
CA ASP A 209 23.03 -7.92 0.95
C ASP A 209 21.79 -8.71 1.40
N VAL A 210 21.86 -10.04 1.44
CA VAL A 210 20.73 -10.88 1.89
C VAL A 210 20.39 -10.58 3.36
N ILE A 211 21.38 -10.46 4.24
CA ILE A 211 21.19 -10.10 5.65
C ILE A 211 20.56 -8.71 5.77
N LEU A 212 21.10 -7.73 5.03
CA LEU A 212 20.61 -6.36 5.03
C LEU A 212 19.14 -6.30 4.61
N LEU A 213 18.78 -6.96 3.51
CA LEU A 213 17.40 -7.00 3.01
C LEU A 213 16.45 -7.66 4.01
N ARG A 214 16.87 -8.76 4.65
CA ARG A 214 16.10 -9.38 5.73
C ARG A 214 15.83 -8.39 6.84
N ASN A 215 16.86 -7.67 7.29
CA ASN A 215 16.76 -6.80 8.46
C ASN A 215 15.95 -5.53 8.17
N LEU A 216 15.95 -5.06 6.91
CA LEU A 216 15.03 -4.02 6.44
C LEU A 216 13.56 -4.47 6.48
N CYS A 217 13.30 -5.73 6.13
CA CYS A 217 11.95 -6.31 6.15
C CYS A 217 11.53 -6.79 7.54
N CYS A 218 12.49 -7.05 8.43
CA CYS A 218 12.29 -7.60 9.76
C CYS A 218 13.07 -6.77 10.81
N PRO A 219 12.67 -5.52 11.09
CA PRO A 219 13.33 -4.68 12.07
C PRO A 219 13.23 -5.26 13.49
N ARG A 220 14.15 -4.84 14.37
CA ARG A 220 14.13 -5.22 15.79
C ARG A 220 12.94 -4.57 16.49
N THR A 221 12.41 -5.25 17.51
CA THR A 221 11.31 -4.70 18.33
C THR A 221 11.68 -3.36 18.99
N GLU A 222 12.96 -3.15 19.30
CA GLU A 222 13.48 -1.90 19.89
C GLU A 222 13.46 -0.71 18.93
N SER A 223 13.55 -0.97 17.62
CA SER A 223 13.49 0.05 16.57
C SER A 223 12.06 0.48 16.19
N LEU A 224 11.07 -0.17 16.80
CA LEU A 224 9.65 0.05 16.53
C LEU A 224 8.94 0.70 17.72
N LYS A 225 7.98 1.56 17.41
CA LYS A 225 7.02 2.11 18.35
C LYS A 225 5.80 1.19 18.42
N SER A 226 5.16 1.11 19.58
CA SER A 226 3.92 0.34 19.72
C SER A 226 2.84 0.92 18.80
N GLY A 227 2.17 0.03 18.08
CA GLY A 227 1.22 0.33 17.01
C GLY A 227 1.84 0.41 15.61
N GLU A 228 3.17 0.28 15.47
CA GLU A 228 3.83 0.15 14.16
C GLU A 228 3.74 -1.27 13.61
N MET A 229 3.65 -1.37 12.29
CA MET A 229 3.64 -2.61 11.53
C MET A 229 4.62 -2.51 10.37
N VAL A 230 5.30 -3.61 10.10
CA VAL A 230 6.23 -3.74 8.98
C VAL A 230 5.52 -4.41 7.82
N LEU A 231 5.75 -3.94 6.60
CA LEU A 231 5.14 -4.49 5.39
C LEU A 231 6.14 -4.52 4.25
N LEU A 232 5.89 -5.41 3.30
CA LEU A 232 6.62 -5.50 2.05
C LEU A 232 5.63 -5.27 0.91
N VAL A 233 5.68 -4.08 0.32
CA VAL A 233 4.61 -3.56 -0.55
C VAL A 233 5.14 -3.24 -1.95
N THR A 234 4.25 -2.95 -2.91
CA THR A 234 4.66 -2.58 -4.27
C THR A 234 5.50 -1.30 -4.24
N HIS A 235 6.64 -1.27 -4.92
CA HIS A 235 7.44 -0.04 -5.04
C HIS A 235 6.79 0.97 -6.00
N VAL A 236 6.92 2.28 -5.75
CA VAL A 236 6.44 3.38 -6.63
C VAL A 236 7.03 3.41 -8.04
N ARG A 237 7.99 2.53 -8.34
CA ARG A 237 8.67 2.39 -9.64
C ARG A 237 8.57 0.95 -10.16
N ALA A 238 7.55 0.21 -9.72
CA ALA A 238 7.28 -1.11 -10.25
C ALA A 238 6.71 -0.99 -11.66
N TYR A 239 7.35 -1.62 -12.64
CA TYR A 239 6.90 -1.65 -14.03
C TYR A 239 5.83 -2.73 -14.21
N LEU A 240 4.57 -2.37 -13.98
CA LEU A 240 3.45 -3.32 -14.00
C LEU A 240 3.21 -3.96 -15.38
N SER A 241 3.63 -3.31 -16.45
CA SER A 241 3.53 -3.83 -17.83
C SER A 241 4.62 -4.85 -18.19
N GLN A 242 5.76 -4.84 -17.49
CA GLN A 242 6.88 -5.76 -17.75
C GLN A 242 6.88 -6.97 -16.80
N GLU A 243 6.48 -6.77 -15.54
CA GLU A 243 6.45 -7.82 -14.51
C GLU A 243 5.00 -8.06 -14.06
N VAL A 244 4.27 -8.81 -14.90
CA VAL A 244 2.84 -9.09 -14.69
C VAL A 244 2.61 -9.89 -13.40
N ALA A 245 3.43 -10.90 -13.12
CA ALA A 245 3.32 -11.71 -11.90
C ALA A 245 3.87 -10.96 -10.68
N THR A 246 3.12 -10.93 -9.57
CA THR A 246 3.48 -10.16 -8.37
C THR A 246 4.81 -10.61 -7.77
N ARG A 247 5.11 -11.91 -7.82
CA ARG A 247 6.38 -12.49 -7.38
C ARG A 247 7.62 -11.86 -8.00
N PHE A 248 7.53 -11.31 -9.21
CA PHE A 248 8.68 -10.66 -9.84
C PHE A 248 8.71 -9.16 -9.59
N ARG A 249 7.59 -8.53 -9.24
CA ARG A 249 7.49 -7.08 -9.13
C ARG A 249 8.47 -6.52 -8.11
N ARG A 250 8.94 -5.31 -8.38
CA ARG A 250 9.76 -4.55 -7.43
C ARG A 250 8.94 -4.22 -6.17
N LEU A 251 9.47 -4.62 -5.02
CA LEU A 251 8.87 -4.37 -3.70
C LEU A 251 9.68 -3.31 -2.92
N ALA A 252 9.06 -2.75 -1.89
CA ALA A 252 9.66 -1.83 -0.94
C ALA A 252 9.28 -2.25 0.48
N PRO A 253 10.24 -2.45 1.40
CA PRO A 253 9.93 -2.57 2.81
C PRO A 253 9.46 -1.22 3.34
N VAL A 254 8.40 -1.21 4.15
CA VAL A 254 7.88 0.00 4.79
C VAL A 254 7.51 -0.29 6.23
N VAL A 255 7.65 0.72 7.09
CA VAL A 255 7.13 0.68 8.46
C VAL A 255 6.02 1.71 8.57
N ILE A 256 4.80 1.26 8.83
CA ILE A 256 3.62 2.10 8.97
C ILE A 256 3.17 2.13 10.43
N THR A 257 2.59 3.23 10.88
CA THR A 257 1.98 3.32 12.19
C THR A 257 0.49 2.98 12.03
N VAL A 258 0.06 1.76 12.33
CA VAL A 258 -1.36 1.38 12.20
C VAL A 258 -2.20 2.10 13.26
N LEU A 259 -1.66 2.19 14.48
CA LEU A 259 -2.25 2.91 15.60
C LEU A 259 -1.22 3.83 16.24
N THR A 260 -1.56 5.10 16.42
CA THR A 260 -0.76 5.99 17.26
C THR A 260 -1.04 5.74 18.74
N GLN A 261 -0.12 6.17 19.61
CA GLN A 261 -0.28 6.06 21.06
C GLN A 261 -1.52 6.81 21.57
N GLU A 262 -1.88 7.92 20.96
CA GLU A 262 -3.10 8.67 21.27
C GLU A 262 -4.34 7.88 20.84
N GLU A 263 -4.32 7.28 19.65
CA GLU A 263 -5.43 6.48 19.14
C GLU A 263 -5.65 5.18 19.91
N MET A 264 -4.60 4.59 20.49
CA MET A 264 -4.73 3.41 21.37
C MET A 264 -5.49 3.75 22.66
N LYS A 265 -5.39 5.00 23.14
CA LYS A 265 -6.08 5.47 24.35
C LYS A 265 -7.47 6.03 24.07
N ARG A 266 -7.72 6.47 22.84
CA ARG A 266 -8.99 7.09 22.44
C ARG A 266 -10.05 6.04 22.16
N ILE A 267 -11.10 6.04 22.96
CA ILE A 267 -12.31 5.24 22.71
C ILE A 267 -13.30 6.12 21.95
N PRO A 268 -13.67 5.78 20.70
CA PRO A 268 -14.67 6.55 19.98
C PRO A 268 -16.02 6.43 20.68
N THR A 269 -16.74 7.54 20.78
CA THR A 269 -18.03 7.61 21.50
C THR A 269 -19.21 7.16 20.62
N ASN A 270 -19.07 7.29 19.30
CA ASN A 270 -20.12 6.97 18.34
C ASN A 270 -19.53 6.48 16.99
N VAL A 271 -20.41 5.94 16.14
CA VAL A 271 -20.05 5.38 14.82
C VAL A 271 -19.43 6.41 13.88
N PRO A 272 -20.00 7.63 13.70
CA PRO A 272 -19.38 8.66 12.86
C PRO A 272 -17.95 9.04 13.27
N GLU A 273 -17.70 9.18 14.58
CA GLU A 273 -16.36 9.47 15.11
C GLU A 273 -15.39 8.32 14.80
N ALA A 274 -15.80 7.08 15.06
CA ALA A 274 -14.99 5.90 14.77
C ALA A 274 -14.64 5.81 13.28
N LEU A 275 -15.59 6.11 12.41
CA LEU A 275 -15.38 6.10 10.97
C LEU A 275 -14.39 7.18 10.51
N ASN A 276 -14.54 8.40 11.03
CA ASN A 276 -13.63 9.49 10.70
C ASN A 276 -12.19 9.18 11.14
N LEU A 277 -12.03 8.59 12.33
CA LEU A 277 -10.73 8.11 12.80
C LEU A 277 -10.17 7.02 11.88
N LEU A 278 -10.98 6.03 11.50
CA LEU A 278 -10.59 4.97 10.58
C LEU A 278 -10.17 5.52 9.20
N LYS A 279 -10.95 6.43 8.63
CA LYS A 279 -10.63 7.13 7.37
C LYS A 279 -9.27 7.82 7.51
N LYS A 280 -9.08 8.66 8.53
CA LYS A 280 -7.81 9.34 8.82
C LYS A 280 -6.62 8.39 8.93
N ARG A 281 -6.79 7.24 9.60
CA ARG A 281 -5.73 6.20 9.72
C ARG A 281 -5.36 5.60 8.37
N ILE A 282 -6.35 5.21 7.57
CA ILE A 282 -6.13 4.65 6.23
C ILE A 282 -5.31 5.63 5.37
N ILE A 283 -5.71 6.90 5.37
CA ILE A 283 -5.01 7.95 4.62
C ILE A 283 -3.57 8.12 5.13
N ARG A 284 -3.39 8.26 6.45
CA ARG A 284 -2.07 8.39 7.07
C ARG A 284 -1.13 7.25 6.67
N VAL A 285 -1.60 6.01 6.79
CA VAL A 285 -0.84 4.81 6.47
C VAL A 285 -0.47 4.74 4.97
N CYS A 286 -1.36 5.14 4.06
CA CYS A 286 -1.05 5.22 2.63
C CYS A 286 0.08 6.23 2.34
N PHE A 287 0.01 7.42 2.94
CA PHE A 287 1.05 8.43 2.78
C PHE A 287 2.36 8.06 3.48
N GLU A 288 2.33 7.38 4.63
CA GLU A 288 3.51 6.84 5.30
C GLU A 288 4.24 5.82 4.42
N ALA A 289 3.49 4.89 3.81
CA ALA A 289 4.06 3.94 2.86
C ALA A 289 4.64 4.66 1.63
N TYR A 290 3.91 5.63 1.08
CA TYR A 290 4.34 6.38 -0.10
C TYR A 290 5.65 7.16 0.12
N LYS A 291 5.80 7.82 1.28
CA LYS A 291 7.07 8.49 1.66
C LYS A 291 8.24 7.54 1.87
N GLN A 292 7.98 6.24 1.97
CA GLN A 292 8.98 5.17 2.01
C GLN A 292 9.08 4.43 0.66
N ASN A 293 8.59 5.02 -0.43
CA ASN A 293 8.56 4.45 -1.79
C ASN A 293 7.68 3.20 -1.96
N GLY A 294 6.78 2.94 -1.02
CA GLY A 294 5.84 1.82 -1.05
C GLY A 294 4.40 2.23 -1.37
N LEU A 295 3.63 1.32 -1.95
CA LEU A 295 2.23 1.52 -2.33
C LEU A 295 1.38 0.35 -1.83
N LEU A 296 0.39 0.67 -1.00
CA LEU A 296 -0.52 -0.29 -0.39
C LEU A 296 -1.70 -0.61 -1.31
N THR A 297 -1.91 -1.90 -1.59
CA THR A 297 -3.06 -2.42 -2.30
C THR A 297 -4.31 -2.45 -1.40
N MET A 298 -5.50 -2.53 -2.00
CA MET A 298 -6.75 -2.68 -1.25
C MET A 298 -6.78 -3.97 -0.42
N MET A 299 -6.13 -5.04 -0.90
CA MET A 299 -6.04 -6.30 -0.16
C MET A 299 -5.15 -6.13 1.08
N GLU A 300 -3.99 -5.48 0.96
CA GLU A 300 -3.13 -5.20 2.12
C GLU A 300 -3.87 -4.36 3.16
N LEU A 301 -4.55 -3.30 2.74
CA LEU A 301 -5.35 -2.47 3.63
C LEU A 301 -6.47 -3.28 4.30
N GLN A 302 -7.07 -4.26 3.61
CA GLN A 302 -8.10 -5.14 4.17
C GLN A 302 -7.57 -5.95 5.35
N TRP A 303 -6.35 -6.49 5.23
CA TRP A 303 -5.71 -7.22 6.33
C TRP A 303 -5.13 -6.29 7.41
N ILE A 304 -4.70 -5.08 7.07
CA ILE A 304 -4.21 -4.12 8.08
C ILE A 304 -5.37 -3.63 8.97
N PHE A 305 -6.50 -3.28 8.36
CA PHE A 305 -7.64 -2.65 9.07
C PHE A 305 -8.79 -3.61 9.39
N GLN A 306 -8.67 -4.87 8.99
CA GLN A 306 -9.66 -5.93 9.29
C GLN A 306 -11.08 -5.57 8.82
N ILE A 307 -11.20 -4.90 7.68
CA ILE A 307 -12.47 -4.55 7.01
C ILE A 307 -12.41 -4.93 5.53
N SER A 308 -13.55 -5.06 4.86
CA SER A 308 -13.56 -5.49 3.46
C SER A 308 -12.83 -4.51 2.54
N SER A 309 -12.15 -5.02 1.52
CA SER A 309 -11.49 -4.22 0.49
C SER A 309 -12.45 -3.26 -0.24
N THR A 310 -13.70 -3.69 -0.50
CA THR A 310 -14.75 -2.80 -1.02
C THR A 310 -14.94 -1.58 -0.12
N ARG A 311 -15.01 -1.82 1.19
CA ARG A 311 -15.23 -0.77 2.17
C ARG A 311 -14.05 0.20 2.24
N ILE A 312 -12.82 -0.31 2.18
CA ILE A 312 -11.62 0.53 2.10
C ILE A 312 -11.64 1.39 0.85
N SER A 313 -11.98 0.80 -0.30
CA SER A 313 -12.08 1.52 -1.56
C SER A 313 -13.14 2.64 -1.49
N GLU A 314 -14.28 2.40 -0.85
CA GLU A 314 -15.31 3.41 -0.62
C GLU A 314 -14.81 4.56 0.27
N LEU A 315 -14.10 4.25 1.36
CA LEU A 315 -13.58 5.25 2.28
C LEU A 315 -12.50 6.13 1.64
N ILE A 316 -11.58 5.52 0.90
CA ILE A 316 -10.57 6.24 0.13
C ILE A 316 -11.25 7.10 -0.92
N ARG A 317 -12.18 6.56 -1.71
CA ARG A 317 -12.89 7.34 -2.73
C ARG A 317 -13.64 8.53 -2.14
N THR A 318 -14.35 8.31 -1.04
CA THR A 318 -15.09 9.36 -0.34
C THR A 318 -14.15 10.46 0.14
N PHE A 319 -13.02 10.10 0.76
CA PHE A 319 -11.99 11.05 1.16
C PHE A 319 -11.45 11.88 -0.02
N GLN A 320 -11.09 11.21 -1.13
CA GLN A 320 -10.55 11.89 -2.31
C GLN A 320 -11.55 12.89 -2.88
N ASN A 321 -12.83 12.51 -2.92
CA ASN A 321 -13.90 13.37 -3.40
C ASN A 321 -14.22 14.51 -2.44
N GLU A 322 -14.13 14.29 -1.13
CA GLU A 322 -14.39 15.32 -0.12
C GLU A 322 -13.35 16.43 -0.15
N HIS A 323 -12.08 16.09 -0.37
CA HIS A 323 -10.93 16.95 -0.13
C HIS A 323 -10.08 17.25 -1.38
N ASN A 324 -10.47 16.74 -2.55
CA ASN A 324 -9.74 16.87 -3.83
C ASN A 324 -8.27 16.37 -3.77
N ILE A 325 -7.93 15.55 -2.77
CA ILE A 325 -6.60 14.96 -2.58
C ILE A 325 -6.61 13.55 -3.10
N VAL A 326 -5.61 13.17 -3.90
CA VAL A 326 -5.47 11.79 -4.36
C VAL A 326 -4.61 10.99 -3.40
N VAL A 327 -5.11 9.82 -3.00
CA VAL A 327 -4.44 8.94 -2.04
C VAL A 327 -3.46 8.04 -2.80
N PRO A 328 -2.19 7.93 -2.36
CA PRO A 328 -1.20 7.12 -3.06
C PRO A 328 -1.48 5.63 -2.87
N THR A 329 -1.85 4.97 -3.97
CA THR A 329 -2.07 3.53 -4.06
C THR A 329 -1.47 3.04 -5.38
N PRO A 330 -1.29 1.73 -5.60
CA PRO A 330 -0.87 1.22 -6.92
C PRO A 330 -1.80 1.70 -8.04
N GLY A 331 -3.09 1.85 -7.74
CA GLY A 331 -4.08 2.29 -8.72
C GLY A 331 -3.94 3.74 -9.17
N THR A 332 -3.50 4.63 -8.27
CA THR A 332 -3.38 6.07 -8.55
C THR A 332 -1.98 6.43 -9.06
N ILE A 333 -0.93 5.83 -8.48
CA ILE A 333 0.47 6.18 -8.80
C ILE A 333 1.02 5.42 -10.01
N LEU A 334 0.65 4.15 -10.18
CA LEU A 334 1.12 3.31 -11.30
C LEU A 334 0.06 3.15 -12.39
N ASP A 335 -1.05 3.90 -12.31
CA ASP A 335 -2.25 3.74 -13.14
C ASP A 335 -2.73 2.28 -13.24
N ALA A 336 -2.51 1.50 -12.17
CA ALA A 336 -2.89 0.08 -12.10
C ALA A 336 -4.40 -0.11 -11.86
N GLY A 337 -5.11 0.98 -11.60
CA GLY A 337 -6.46 0.99 -11.10
C GLY A 337 -7.46 1.26 -12.21
N ARG A 338 -8.62 0.62 -12.12
CA ARG A 338 -9.75 0.89 -13.02
C ARG A 338 -10.57 2.12 -12.60
N SER A 339 -10.30 2.70 -11.44
CA SER A 339 -11.11 3.81 -10.90
C SER A 339 -10.66 5.14 -11.50
N MET A 340 -11.60 5.88 -12.06
CA MET A 340 -11.40 7.24 -12.60
C MET A 340 -11.31 8.34 -11.55
N THR A 341 -11.52 8.04 -10.27
CA THR A 341 -11.73 9.08 -9.26
C THR A 341 -10.64 10.15 -9.26
N HIS A 342 -9.36 9.78 -9.36
CA HIS A 342 -8.27 10.75 -9.40
C HIS A 342 -8.17 11.49 -10.74
N LYS A 343 -8.50 10.84 -11.86
CA LYS A 343 -8.54 11.46 -13.20
C LYS A 343 -9.66 12.49 -13.28
N ASP A 344 -10.82 12.18 -12.72
CA ASP A 344 -11.97 13.09 -12.58
C ASP A 344 -11.58 14.32 -11.75
N ILE A 345 -11.00 14.15 -10.56
CA ILE A 345 -10.52 15.27 -9.73
C ILE A 345 -9.54 16.16 -10.49
N ILE A 346 -8.57 15.57 -11.19
CA ILE A 346 -7.55 16.31 -11.97
C ILE A 346 -8.20 17.11 -13.11
N VAL A 347 -9.10 16.49 -13.88
CA VAL A 347 -9.79 17.17 -15.00
C VAL A 347 -10.70 18.28 -14.49
N ARG A 348 -11.43 18.08 -13.38
CA ARG A 348 -12.28 19.14 -12.81
C ARG A 348 -11.48 20.36 -12.38
N LEU A 349 -10.37 20.16 -11.66
CA LEU A 349 -9.48 21.26 -11.29
C LEU A 349 -8.90 21.96 -12.54
N HIS A 350 -8.59 21.22 -13.60
CA HIS A 350 -8.15 21.83 -14.85
C HIS A 350 -9.26 22.69 -15.50
N LEU A 351 -10.49 22.20 -15.53
CA LEU A 351 -11.65 22.93 -16.05
C LEU A 351 -12.03 24.15 -15.19
N GLU A 352 -11.71 24.14 -13.90
CA GLU A 352 -11.81 25.29 -12.99
C GLU A 352 -10.71 26.35 -13.21
N GLY A 353 -9.72 26.07 -14.08
CA GLY A 353 -8.68 27.01 -14.47
C GLY A 353 -7.36 26.89 -13.70
N TYR A 354 -7.19 25.86 -12.85
CA TYR A 354 -5.93 25.63 -12.16
C TYR A 354 -4.83 25.17 -13.13
N SER A 355 -3.62 25.68 -12.94
CA SER A 355 -2.45 25.26 -13.72
C SER A 355 -2.00 23.83 -13.37
N VAL A 356 -1.29 23.18 -14.29
CA VAL A 356 -0.70 21.83 -14.08
C VAL A 356 0.12 21.77 -12.79
N LYS A 357 0.85 22.84 -12.46
CA LYS A 357 1.67 22.92 -11.23
C LYS A 357 0.82 23.00 -9.97
N GLU A 358 -0.28 23.76 -10.00
CA GLU A 358 -1.21 23.87 -8.88
C GLU A 358 -1.96 22.55 -8.66
N ILE A 359 -2.48 21.95 -9.73
CA ILE A 359 -3.16 20.65 -9.67
C ILE A 359 -2.21 19.58 -9.11
N ALA A 360 -0.96 19.52 -9.58
CA ALA A 360 0.03 18.59 -9.07
C ALA A 360 0.26 18.74 -7.56
N ARG A 361 0.29 19.98 -7.07
CA ARG A 361 0.41 20.28 -5.63
C ARG A 361 -0.83 19.84 -4.85
N ILE A 362 -2.02 20.23 -5.31
CA ILE A 362 -3.31 19.90 -4.67
C ILE A 362 -3.52 18.38 -4.59
N THR A 363 -3.27 17.69 -5.70
CA THR A 363 -3.54 16.25 -5.83
C THR A 363 -2.37 15.36 -5.43
N HIS A 364 -1.25 15.93 -4.97
CA HIS A 364 -0.01 15.20 -4.64
C HIS A 364 0.52 14.31 -5.78
N HIS A 365 0.33 14.75 -7.03
CA HIS A 365 0.79 14.08 -8.25
C HIS A 365 2.05 14.73 -8.82
N SER A 366 2.75 14.00 -9.70
CA SER A 366 3.79 14.63 -10.53
C SER A 366 3.15 15.51 -11.61
N PRO A 367 3.75 16.68 -11.95
CA PRO A 367 3.26 17.51 -13.06
C PRO A 367 3.12 16.73 -14.37
N LYS A 368 4.05 15.82 -14.65
CA LYS A 368 4.00 14.93 -15.83
C LYS A 368 2.76 14.03 -15.85
N ALA A 369 2.35 13.50 -14.69
CA ALA A 369 1.16 12.67 -14.60
C ALA A 369 -0.11 13.50 -14.83
N VAL A 370 -0.19 14.70 -14.23
CA VAL A 370 -1.29 15.64 -14.44
C VAL A 370 -1.41 16.02 -15.92
N ASP A 371 -0.30 16.40 -16.54
CA ASP A 371 -0.21 16.77 -17.95
C ASP A 371 -0.71 15.63 -18.87
N ASN A 372 -0.28 14.39 -18.62
CA ASN A 372 -0.77 13.23 -19.37
C ASN A 372 -2.31 13.05 -19.27
N TYR A 373 -2.91 13.27 -18.09
CA TYR A 373 -4.34 13.13 -17.91
C TYR A 373 -5.13 14.26 -18.57
N VAL A 374 -4.64 15.49 -18.45
CA VAL A 374 -5.22 16.67 -19.11
C VAL A 374 -5.13 16.51 -20.63
N GLY A 375 -3.95 16.20 -21.17
CA GLY A 375 -3.78 15.99 -22.62
C GLY A 375 -4.60 14.83 -23.17
N THR A 376 -4.80 13.75 -22.39
CA THR A 376 -5.72 12.67 -22.78
C THR A 376 -7.16 13.17 -22.84
N PHE A 377 -7.60 13.96 -21.86
CA PHE A 377 -8.93 14.55 -21.84
C PHE A 377 -9.16 15.51 -23.02
N GLU A 378 -8.22 16.42 -23.28
CA GLU A 378 -8.28 17.35 -24.43
C GLU A 378 -8.33 16.60 -25.76
N SER A 379 -7.56 15.52 -25.90
CA SER A 379 -7.61 14.65 -27.09
C SER A 379 -8.99 14.03 -27.27
N VAL A 380 -9.61 13.53 -26.19
CA VAL A 380 -10.98 13.00 -26.23
C VAL A 380 -11.98 14.11 -26.59
N LEU A 381 -11.81 15.33 -26.06
CA LEU A 381 -12.65 16.48 -26.33
C LEU A 381 -12.65 16.85 -27.83
N ILE A 382 -11.47 16.87 -28.45
CA ILE A 382 -11.31 17.11 -29.90
C ILE A 382 -11.99 16.00 -30.71
N LEU A 383 -11.70 14.72 -30.40
CA LEU A 383 -12.30 13.60 -31.12
C LEU A 383 -13.83 13.57 -30.99
N TYR A 384 -14.35 13.96 -29.83
CA TYR A 384 -15.79 14.07 -29.59
C TYR A 384 -16.41 15.18 -30.44
N LEU A 385 -15.73 16.32 -30.58
CA LEU A 385 -16.18 17.40 -31.43
C LEU A 385 -16.37 16.94 -32.89
N TYR A 386 -15.42 16.15 -33.42
CA TYR A 386 -15.46 15.59 -34.77
C TYR A 386 -16.37 14.35 -34.93
N ASN A 387 -17.17 14.00 -33.93
CA ASN A 387 -18.08 12.83 -33.96
C ASN A 387 -17.38 11.49 -34.19
N ILE A 388 -16.12 11.36 -33.74
CA ILE A 388 -15.41 10.08 -33.87
C ILE A 388 -16.06 9.03 -32.95
N PRO A 389 -16.38 7.82 -33.42
CA PRO A 389 -16.91 6.76 -32.58
C PRO A 389 -15.97 6.37 -31.42
N THR A 390 -16.54 6.07 -30.25
CA THR A 390 -15.79 5.75 -29.01
C THR A 390 -14.73 4.67 -29.16
N HIS A 391 -15.00 3.63 -29.96
CA HIS A 391 -14.05 2.53 -30.18
C HIS A 391 -12.84 2.98 -31.02
N LEU A 392 -13.04 3.89 -31.97
CA LEU A 392 -11.95 4.49 -32.75
C LEU A 392 -11.14 5.47 -31.90
N MET A 393 -11.78 6.23 -31.01
CA MET A 393 -11.07 7.05 -30.03
C MET A 393 -10.15 6.21 -29.15
N ALA A 394 -10.69 5.12 -28.58
CA ALA A 394 -9.94 4.19 -27.73
C ALA A 394 -8.72 3.61 -28.45
N ARG A 395 -8.90 3.19 -29.72
CA ARG A 395 -7.82 2.68 -30.55
C ARG A 395 -6.78 3.76 -30.88
N SER A 396 -7.21 4.97 -31.22
CA SER A 396 -6.33 6.06 -31.63
C SER A 396 -5.49 6.60 -30.49
N LEU A 397 -6.02 6.58 -29.27
CA LEU A 397 -5.33 7.05 -28.06
C LEU A 397 -4.65 5.92 -27.27
N GLU A 398 -4.73 4.69 -27.77
CA GLU A 398 -4.25 3.47 -27.09
C GLU A 398 -4.78 3.37 -25.64
N LYS A 399 -6.06 3.70 -25.46
CA LYS A 399 -6.76 3.70 -24.17
C LYS A 399 -7.87 2.65 -24.15
N GLY A 400 -8.23 2.21 -22.94
CA GLY A 400 -9.39 1.35 -22.75
C GLY A 400 -10.70 2.07 -23.10
N VAL A 401 -11.64 1.38 -23.73
CA VAL A 401 -12.96 1.94 -24.10
C VAL A 401 -13.71 2.52 -22.89
N THR A 402 -13.61 1.87 -21.72
CA THR A 402 -14.23 2.34 -20.48
C THR A 402 -13.71 3.72 -20.08
N LEU A 403 -12.39 3.94 -20.16
CA LEU A 403 -11.75 5.22 -19.85
C LEU A 403 -12.27 6.35 -20.76
N ILE A 404 -12.41 6.07 -22.06
CA ILE A 404 -12.98 7.05 -23.00
C ILE A 404 -14.43 7.38 -22.66
N LYS A 405 -15.26 6.38 -22.35
CA LYS A 405 -16.67 6.60 -21.95
C LYS A 405 -16.77 7.48 -20.71
N GLU A 406 -15.86 7.30 -19.76
CA GLU A 406 -15.84 8.11 -18.54
C GLU A 406 -15.44 9.57 -18.83
N TYR A 407 -14.47 9.81 -19.71
CA TYR A 407 -14.16 11.17 -20.16
C TYR A 407 -15.33 11.82 -20.92
N LEU A 408 -16.01 11.07 -21.80
CA LEU A 408 -17.19 11.57 -22.52
C LEU A 408 -18.29 12.00 -21.54
N LYS A 409 -18.51 11.23 -20.47
CA LYS A 409 -19.45 11.61 -19.41
C LYS A 409 -19.07 12.92 -18.73
N LEU A 410 -17.77 13.15 -18.45
CA LEU A 410 -17.31 14.42 -17.89
C LEU A 410 -17.53 15.59 -18.85
N ILE A 411 -17.35 15.37 -20.15
CA ILE A 411 -17.61 16.37 -21.19
C ILE A 411 -19.10 16.74 -21.20
N GLU A 412 -20.00 15.76 -21.14
CA GLU A 412 -21.45 15.98 -21.08
C GLU A 412 -21.89 16.67 -19.78
N GLU A 413 -21.17 16.48 -18.67
CA GLU A 413 -21.44 17.16 -17.40
C GLU A 413 -20.98 18.64 -17.40
N TYR A 414 -19.87 18.95 -18.07
CA TYR A 414 -19.28 20.30 -18.07
C TYR A 414 -19.73 21.21 -19.21
N TYR A 415 -20.01 20.65 -20.39
CA TYR A 415 -20.35 21.40 -21.58
C TYR A 415 -21.77 21.09 -22.02
N ARG A 416 -22.56 22.13 -22.28
CA ARG A 416 -23.95 21.99 -22.73
C ARG A 416 -24.04 21.54 -24.18
N ASP A 417 -23.13 22.04 -25.01
CA ASP A 417 -23.11 21.75 -26.43
C ASP A 417 -21.68 21.83 -27.02
N LYS A 418 -21.58 21.45 -28.30
CA LYS A 418 -20.31 21.49 -29.06
C LYS A 418 -19.78 22.90 -29.30
N THR A 419 -20.61 23.94 -29.16
CA THR A 419 -20.17 25.33 -29.34
C THR A 419 -19.35 25.80 -28.15
N GLU A 420 -19.70 25.42 -26.92
CA GLU A 420 -18.89 25.69 -25.73
C GLU A 420 -17.55 24.98 -25.80
N ILE A 421 -17.54 23.73 -26.27
CA ILE A 421 -16.31 22.97 -26.50
C ILE A 421 -15.40 23.69 -27.51
N ARG A 422 -15.94 24.17 -28.63
CA ARG A 422 -15.17 24.95 -29.62
C ARG A 422 -14.60 26.23 -29.03
N LYS A 423 -15.40 26.99 -28.26
CA LYS A 423 -14.94 28.23 -27.62
C LYS A 423 -13.79 27.96 -26.66
N TYR A 424 -13.91 26.91 -25.84
CA TYR A 424 -12.85 26.49 -24.93
C TYR A 424 -11.57 26.10 -25.69
N LEU A 425 -11.66 25.26 -26.72
CA LEU A 425 -10.51 24.83 -27.51
C LEU A 425 -9.84 26.00 -28.26
N ILE A 426 -10.60 26.97 -28.78
CA ILE A 426 -10.05 28.20 -29.37
C ILE A 426 -9.29 29.02 -28.31
N ALA A 427 -9.84 29.14 -27.10
CA ALA A 427 -9.16 29.84 -26.00
C ALA A 427 -7.84 29.16 -25.58
N GLN A 428 -7.74 27.84 -25.77
CA GLN A 428 -6.50 27.06 -25.59
C GLN A 428 -5.56 27.10 -26.81
N GLY A 429 -5.92 27.82 -27.88
CA GLY A 429 -5.07 28.01 -29.06
C GLY A 429 -5.26 26.98 -30.18
N VAL A 430 -6.29 26.12 -30.10
CA VAL A 430 -6.63 25.18 -31.18
C VAL A 430 -7.29 25.93 -32.34
N ARG A 431 -6.78 25.69 -33.56
CA ARG A 431 -7.37 26.20 -34.81
C ARG A 431 -8.19 25.09 -35.47
N PHE A 432 -9.42 25.40 -35.85
CA PHE A 432 -10.38 24.46 -36.43
C PHE A 432 -10.40 24.48 -37.95
#